data_AF-A0A8J6BI54-F1
#
_entry.id   AF-A0A8J6BI54-F1
#
_cell.length_a   1.000
_cell.length_b   1.000
_cell.length_c   1.000
_cell.angle_alpha   90.00
_cell.angle_beta   90.00
_cell.angle_gamma   90.00
#
_symmetry.space_group_name_H-M   'P 1'
#
loop_
_entity.id
_entity.type
_entity.pdbx_description
1 polymer ?
#
loop_
_entity_poly.entity_id
_entity_poly.type
_entity_poly.pdbx_seq_one_letter_code
_entity_poly.pdbx_strand_id
1 'polypeptide(L)' 'MKAVAVVLLGLQAMLCLPAAARSAQPAEVEEVVEVDDDVRGEVTYDRRGLIINGTRTMLFSGEMHYPRSTPELMLEF' A
#
# COMPACT_ATOMS: atom_id res chain seq x y z
N MET A 1 -16.05 -41.12 -11.50
CA MET A 1 -15.35 -40.63 -10.28
C MET A 1 -14.16 -39.72 -10.60
N LYS A 2 -13.30 -40.01 -11.60
CA LYS A 2 -12.16 -39.14 -11.96
C LYS A 2 -12.55 -37.75 -12.52
N ALA A 3 -13.62 -37.68 -13.31
CA ALA A 3 -14.08 -36.41 -13.90
C ALA A 3 -14.54 -35.39 -12.84
N VAL A 4 -15.22 -35.84 -11.79
CA VAL A 4 -15.68 -34.98 -10.68
C VAL A 4 -14.49 -34.41 -9.91
N ALA A 5 -13.44 -35.21 -9.69
CA ALA A 5 -12.21 -34.76 -9.05
C ALA A 5 -11.48 -33.68 -9.87
N VAL A 6 -11.43 -33.83 -11.20
CA VAL A 6 -10.80 -32.84 -12.10
C VAL A 6 -11.57 -31.52 -12.10
N VAL A 7 -12.90 -31.57 -12.07
CA VAL A 7 -13.75 -30.37 -11.99
C VAL A 7 -13.59 -29.67 -10.63
N LEU A 8 -13.54 -30.43 -9.54
CA LEU A 8 -13.35 -29.86 -8.19
C LEU A 8 -11.94 -29.27 -8.00
N LEU A 9 -10.90 -29.90 -8.54
CA LEU A 9 -9.52 -29.37 -8.50
C LEU A 9 -9.40 -28.07 -9.31
N GLY A 10 -10.04 -28.02 -10.48
CA GLY A 10 -10.09 -26.82 -11.31
C GLY A 10 -10.83 -25.66 -10.63
N LEU A 11 -11.94 -25.96 -9.94
CA LEU A 11 -12.71 -24.96 -9.21
C LEU A 11 -11.93 -24.41 -7.99
N GLN A 12 -11.24 -25.26 -7.22
CA GLN A 12 -10.40 -24.80 -6.11
C GLN A 12 -9.23 -23.94 -6.58
N ALA A 13 -8.57 -24.28 -7.69
CA ALA A 13 -7.50 -23.47 -8.27
C ALA A 13 -7.99 -22.07 -8.70
N MET A 14 -9.23 -21.97 -9.17
CA MET A 14 -9.86 -20.70 -9.58
C MET A 14 -10.26 -19.81 -8.38
N LEU A 15 -10.64 -20.41 -7.25
CA LEU A 15 -10.93 -19.68 -6.00
C LEU A 15 -9.69 -19.30 -5.19
N CYS A 16 -8.56 -19.99 -5.38
CA CYS A 16 -7.30 -19.74 -4.67
C CYS A 16 -6.30 -18.86 -5.45
N LEU A 17 -6.72 -18.21 -6.54
CA LEU A 17 -5.89 -17.17 -7.15
C LEU A 17 -5.68 -16.06 -6.11
N PRO A 18 -4.43 -15.73 -5.74
CA PRO A 18 -4.19 -14.66 -4.80
C PRO A 18 -4.75 -13.35 -5.40
N ALA A 19 -5.45 -12.57 -4.57
CA ALA A 19 -5.93 -11.22 -4.92
C ALA A 19 -4.82 -10.28 -5.43
N ALA A 20 -3.55 -10.68 -5.33
CA ALA A 20 -2.39 -10.04 -5.95
C ALA A 20 -2.44 -9.96 -7.49
N ALA A 21 -3.27 -10.76 -8.17
CA ALA A 21 -3.43 -10.70 -9.63
C ALA A 21 -4.43 -9.62 -10.12
N ARG A 22 -5.01 -8.81 -9.23
CA ARG A 22 -5.98 -7.74 -9.56
C ARG A 22 -5.31 -6.38 -9.81
N SER A 23 -4.04 -6.32 -10.16
CA SER A 23 -3.38 -5.06 -10.57
C SER A 23 -3.40 -4.79 -12.08
N ALA A 24 -3.86 -5.73 -12.90
CA ALA A 24 -4.06 -5.50 -14.33
C ALA A 24 -5.46 -4.91 -14.60
N GLN A 25 -5.62 -3.61 -14.34
CA GLN A 25 -6.76 -2.84 -14.84
C GLN A 25 -6.56 -2.59 -16.35
N PRO A 26 -7.60 -2.70 -17.20
CA PRO A 26 -7.50 -2.28 -18.59
C PRO A 26 -7.33 -0.76 -18.64
N ALA A 27 -6.43 -0.30 -19.52
CA ALA A 27 -5.97 1.07 -19.65
C ALA A 27 -7.11 2.11 -19.72
N GLU A 28 -7.43 2.72 -18.58
CA GLU A 28 -7.65 4.18 -18.54
C GLU A 28 -6.25 4.80 -18.51
N VAL A 29 -6.03 5.92 -19.21
CA VAL A 29 -4.74 6.62 -19.19
C VAL A 29 -4.55 7.22 -17.79
N GLU A 30 -4.14 6.37 -16.85
CA GLU A 30 -3.58 6.73 -15.58
C GLU A 30 -2.15 7.19 -15.88
N GLU A 31 -1.86 8.45 -15.61
CA GLU A 31 -0.51 8.95 -15.63
C GLU A 31 0.29 8.14 -14.59
N VAL A 32 1.00 7.10 -15.06
CA VAL A 32 1.90 6.30 -14.23
C VAL A 32 3.09 7.18 -13.91
N VAL A 33 2.93 8.05 -12.92
CA VAL A 33 4.06 8.61 -12.20
C VAL A 33 4.71 7.41 -11.52
N GLU A 34 5.86 6.96 -12.01
CA GLU A 34 6.68 5.99 -11.29
C GLU A 34 7.08 6.65 -9.96
N VAL A 35 6.30 6.37 -8.92
CA VAL A 35 6.66 6.75 -7.56
C VAL A 35 7.79 5.81 -7.20
N ASP A 36 9.01 6.36 -7.19
CA ASP A 36 10.19 5.68 -6.67
C ASP A 36 9.87 5.24 -5.23
N ASP A 37 9.45 3.98 -5.05
CA ASP A 37 9.09 3.40 -3.76
C ASP A 37 10.31 3.32 -2.82
N ASP A 38 11.53 3.56 -3.36
CA ASP A 38 12.81 3.59 -2.64
C ASP A 38 12.85 4.66 -1.54
N VAL A 39 12.02 5.71 -1.61
CA VAL A 39 12.00 6.79 -0.61
C VAL A 39 11.02 6.53 0.55
N ARG A 40 10.18 5.49 0.46
CA ARG A 40 9.21 5.18 1.52
C ARG A 40 9.83 4.28 2.59
N GLY A 41 10.18 4.88 3.74
CA GLY A 41 10.61 4.12 4.92
C GLY A 41 9.52 3.17 5.43
N GLU A 42 9.90 1.93 5.78
CA GLU A 42 8.96 0.93 6.31
C GLU A 42 8.52 1.32 7.74
N VAL A 43 7.21 1.35 7.97
CA VAL A 43 6.62 1.62 9.28
C VAL A 43 5.64 0.51 9.64
N THR A 44 5.95 -0.23 10.71
CA THR A 44 5.10 -1.28 11.27
C THR A 44 4.94 -1.09 12.78
N TYR A 45 4.14 -1.94 13.42
CA TYR A 45 3.95 -1.91 14.87
C TYR A 45 3.80 -3.32 15.44
N ASP A 46 4.17 -3.46 16.71
CA ASP A 46 3.89 -4.66 17.50
C ASP A 46 3.23 -4.28 18.84
N ARG A 47 3.11 -5.25 19.75
CA ARG A 47 2.49 -5.03 21.07
C ARG A 47 3.23 -3.99 21.93
N ARG A 48 4.50 -3.71 21.64
CA ARG A 48 5.39 -2.86 22.45
C ARG A 48 5.63 -1.48 21.84
N GLY A 49 5.43 -1.29 20.54
CA GLY A 49 5.55 0.04 19.92
C GLY A 49 5.71 0.04 18.40
N LEU A 50 6.12 1.19 17.88
CA LEU A 50 6.41 1.40 16.45
C LEU A 50 7.77 0.84 16.08
N ILE A 51 7.86 0.26 14.88
CA ILE A 51 9.09 -0.20 14.24
C ILE A 51 9.25 0.62 12.95
N ILE A 52 10.31 1.41 12.87
CA ILE A 52 10.63 2.26 11.72
C ILE A 52 11.95 1.75 11.14
N ASN A 53 11.94 1.33 9.87
CA ASN A 53 13.11 0.76 9.18
C ASN A 53 13.77 -0.37 10.01
N GLY A 54 12.96 -1.30 10.52
CA GLY A 54 13.43 -2.44 11.34
C GLY A 54 13.83 -2.10 12.79
N THR A 55 13.82 -0.84 13.20
CA THR A 55 14.22 -0.42 14.55
C THR A 55 13.01 -0.02 15.38
N ARG A 56 12.87 -0.59 16.58
CA ARG A 56 11.79 -0.20 17.50
C ARG A 56 12.08 1.18 18.09
N THR A 57 11.15 2.10 17.90
CA THR A 57 11.31 3.52 18.22
C THR A 57 10.21 3.99 19.15
N MET A 58 10.59 4.78 20.17
CA MET A 58 9.63 5.50 21.01
C MET A 58 9.28 6.82 20.31
N LEU A 59 8.02 6.96 19.91
CA LEU A 59 7.55 8.18 19.28
C LEU A 59 7.18 9.22 20.34
N PHE A 60 7.88 10.33 20.34
CA PHE A 60 7.45 11.54 21.02
C PHE A 60 6.70 12.41 20.02
N SER A 61 5.40 12.62 20.23
CA SER A 61 4.54 13.39 19.35
C SER A 61 4.06 14.66 20.06
N GLY A 62 3.87 15.73 19.30
CA GLY A 62 3.21 16.95 19.73
C GLY A 62 2.14 17.35 18.71
N GLU A 63 1.14 18.11 19.15
CA GLU A 63 0.16 18.68 18.23
C GLU A 63 0.69 19.97 17.63
N MET A 64 0.45 20.14 16.34
CA MET A 64 0.64 21.41 15.66
C MET A 64 -0.60 21.67 14.82
N HIS A 65 -1.33 22.73 15.14
CA HIS A 65 -2.45 23.15 14.31
C HIS A 65 -1.90 23.85 13.08
N TYR A 66 -2.07 23.22 11.91
CA TYR A 66 -1.72 23.89 10.67
C TYR A 66 -2.72 25.05 10.45
N PRO A 67 -2.25 26.29 10.27
CA PRO A 67 -3.14 27.40 9.99
C PRO A 67 -3.99 27.10 8.75
N ARG A 68 -5.31 27.27 8.85
CA ARG A 68 -6.21 27.08 7.70
C ARG A 68 -6.17 28.25 6.69
N SER A 69 -5.14 29.07 6.72
CA SER A 69 -4.87 30.03 5.66
C SER A 69 -4.35 29.28 4.44
N THR A 70 -4.74 29.71 3.24
CA THR A 70 -4.03 29.30 2.02
C THR A 70 -2.55 29.65 2.24
N PRO A 71 -1.62 28.69 2.15
CA PRO A 71 -0.21 29.05 2.17
C PRO A 71 -0.03 30.08 1.05
N GLU A 72 0.51 31.26 1.37
CA GLU A 72 0.93 32.21 0.34
C GLU A 72 1.99 31.47 -0.48
N LEU A 73 1.55 30.88 -1.59
CA LEU A 73 2.44 30.19 -2.51
C LEU A 73 3.45 31.24 -2.97
N MET A 74 4.72 31.00 -2.66
CA MET A 74 5.88 31.77 -3.10
C MET A 74 6.06 31.64 -4.62
N LEU A 75 5.04 31.98 -5.40
CA LEU A 75 5.12 32.16 -6.84
C LEU A 75 5.55 33.60 -7.12
N GLU A 76 6.79 33.90 -6.75
CA GLU A 76 7.58 34.92 -7.41
C GLU A 76 8.90 34.27 -7.85
N PHE A 77 8.86 33.65 -9.02
CA PHE A 77 10.01 33.46 -9.91
C PHE A 77 9.56 33.74 -11.33
#